data_AF-A0AAG5DL56-F1
#
_entry.id   AF-A0AAG5DL56-F1
#
_cell.length_a   1.000
_cell.length_b   1.000
_cell.length_c   1.000
_cell.angle_alpha   90.00
_cell.angle_beta   90.00
_cell.angle_gamma   90.00
#
_symmetry.space_group_name_H-M   'P 1'
#
loop_
_entity.id
_entity.type
_entity.pdbx_description
1 polymer ?
#
loop_
_entity_poly.entity_id
_entity_poly.type
_entity_poly.pdbx_seq_one_letter_code
_entity_poly.pdbx_strand_id
1 'polypeptide(L)'
;MRRLRAVLHVSTLYSNCDRPEIGERVYPDVCLNPDTVLQLSTVLSAEEMDGLQHCLVGALPNTYTFSKKCAETLIQQQFSTLPVGIFRPPIVLSTY
;
A
#
# COMPACT_ATOMS: atom_id res chain seq x y z
N MET A 1 0.53 5.42 -23.69
CA MET A 1 -0.37 6.50 -23.22
C MET A 1 0.17 7.86 -23.68
N ARG A 2 -0.35 8.47 -24.77
CA ARG A 2 0.26 9.69 -25.36
C ARG A 2 -0.22 11.03 -24.76
N ARG A 3 -1.25 11.03 -23.89
CA ARG A 3 -1.84 12.24 -23.29
C ARG A 3 -2.15 12.10 -21.80
N LEU A 4 -1.46 11.19 -21.09
CA LEU A 4 -1.65 11.05 -19.64
C LEU A 4 -1.13 12.31 -18.93
N ARG A 5 -1.98 12.96 -18.15
CA ARG A 5 -1.63 14.20 -17.43
C ARG A 5 -1.25 13.95 -15.99
N ALA A 6 -2.01 13.10 -15.30
CA ALA A 6 -1.74 12.70 -13.92
C ALA A 6 -2.42 11.36 -13.64
N VAL A 7 -1.86 10.62 -12.69
CA VAL A 7 -2.50 9.50 -12.01
C VAL A 7 -2.52 9.84 -10.54
N LEU A 8 -3.68 9.74 -9.89
CA LEU A 8 -3.80 9.98 -8.46
C LEU A 8 -4.11 8.67 -7.75
N HIS A 9 -3.17 8.21 -6.94
CA HIS A 9 -3.43 7.13 -6.00
C HIS A 9 -3.97 7.73 -4.70
N VAL A 10 -5.20 7.34 -4.34
CA VAL A 10 -5.80 7.72 -3.06
C VAL A 10 -5.42 6.69 -2.01
N SER A 11 -4.56 7.09 -1.09
CA SER A 11 -4.12 6.31 0.07
C SER A 11 -4.82 6.82 1.34
N THR A 12 -4.12 6.92 2.46
CA THR A 12 -4.61 7.39 3.76
C THR A 12 -3.43 7.81 4.63
N LEU A 13 -3.59 8.80 5.52
CA LEU A 13 -2.56 9.11 6.52
C LEU A 13 -2.30 7.93 7.45
N TYR A 14 -3.28 7.03 7.59
CA TYR A 14 -3.17 5.85 8.43
C TYR A 14 -2.19 4.81 7.89
N SER A 15 -1.72 4.91 6.62
CA SER A 15 -0.84 3.92 5.97
C SER A 15 0.51 3.74 6.68
N ASN A 16 0.91 4.72 7.50
CA ASN A 16 2.15 4.73 8.27
C ASN A 16 1.90 4.95 9.77
N CYS A 17 0.77 4.46 10.29
CA CYS A 17 0.36 4.62 11.69
C CYS A 17 1.25 3.87 12.70
N ASP A 18 2.18 3.03 12.21
CA ASP A 18 3.25 2.41 12.99
C ASP A 18 4.33 3.41 13.45
N ARG A 19 4.23 4.68 13.01
CA ARG A 19 5.22 5.73 13.24
C ARG A 19 4.63 6.88 14.06
N PRO A 20 5.43 7.49 14.97
CA PRO A 20 4.99 8.67 15.72
C PRO A 20 4.92 9.93 14.85
N GLU A 21 5.74 10.00 13.79
CA GLU A 21 5.82 11.13 12.87
C GLU A 21 5.86 10.64 11.42
N ILE A 22 5.04 11.24 10.57
CA ILE A 22 4.88 10.89 9.16
C ILE A 22 5.15 12.15 8.33
N GLY A 23 6.09 12.07 7.38
CA GLY A 23 6.41 13.13 6.43
C GLY A 23 5.92 12.83 5.02
N GLU A 24 6.02 13.81 4.13
CA GLU A 24 5.63 13.70 2.71
C GLU A 24 6.65 12.91 1.89
N ARG A 25 6.71 11.60 2.15
CA ARG A 25 7.54 10.63 1.44
C ARG A 25 6.87 9.27 1.45
N VAL A 26 7.29 8.39 0.55
CA VAL A 26 6.93 6.97 0.60
C VAL A 26 7.92 6.26 1.52
N TYR A 27 7.40 5.38 2.37
CA TYR A 27 8.19 4.58 3.30
C TYR A 27 8.22 3.13 2.78
N PRO A 28 9.34 2.66 2.20
CA PRO A 28 9.42 1.36 1.53
C PRO A 28 9.69 0.19 2.48
N ASP A 29 9.45 0.37 3.78
CA ASP A 29 9.75 -0.58 4.86
C ASP A 29 8.65 -1.62 5.07
N VAL A 30 8.04 -2.08 3.98
CA VAL A 30 7.08 -3.19 4.03
C VAL A 30 7.79 -4.51 4.32
N CYS A 31 7.17 -5.37 5.13
CA CYS A 31 7.75 -6.66 5.55
C CYS A 31 8.14 -7.55 4.36
N LEU A 32 7.34 -7.50 3.30
CA LEU A 32 7.60 -8.16 2.02
C LEU A 32 7.48 -7.16 0.88
N ASN A 33 8.29 -7.36 -0.15
CA ASN A 33 8.19 -6.60 -1.39
C ASN A 33 6.76 -6.74 -1.96
N PRO A 34 6.07 -5.63 -2.34
CA PRO A 34 4.72 -5.69 -2.90
C PRO A 34 4.58 -6.66 -4.07
N ASP A 35 5.61 -6.82 -4.91
CA ASP A 35 5.62 -7.79 -6.01
C ASP A 35 5.52 -9.23 -5.52
N THR A 36 6.24 -9.57 -4.44
CA THR A 36 6.17 -10.89 -3.83
C THR A 36 4.80 -11.14 -3.23
N VAL A 37 4.20 -10.13 -2.57
CA VAL A 37 2.84 -10.24 -2.03
C VAL A 37 1.82 -10.49 -3.15
N LEU A 38 1.95 -9.78 -4.27
CA LEU A 38 1.14 -10.00 -5.47
C LEU A 38 1.32 -11.42 -6.01
N GLN A 39 2.55 -11.91 -6.14
CA GLN A 39 2.82 -13.28 -6.58
C GLN A 39 2.18 -14.33 -5.65
N LEU A 40 2.38 -14.19 -4.33
CA LEU A 40 1.77 -15.08 -3.35
C LEU A 40 0.23 -15.08 -3.47
N SER A 41 -0.39 -13.92 -3.70
CA SER A 41 -1.84 -13.82 -3.90
C SER A 41 -2.37 -14.53 -5.15
N THR A 42 -1.50 -14.80 -6.13
CA THR A 42 -1.87 -15.55 -7.34
C THR A 42 -1.66 -17.06 -7.22
N VAL A 43 -0.80 -17.49 -6.28
CA VAL A 43 -0.40 -18.90 -6.11
C VAL A 43 -1.17 -19.57 -4.97
N LEU A 44 -1.39 -18.84 -3.88
CA LEU A 44 -2.00 -19.36 -2.67
C LEU A 44 -3.52 -19.26 -2.69
N SER A 45 -4.19 -20.18 -2.01
CA SER A 45 -5.61 -20.05 -1.70
C SER A 45 -5.88 -18.90 -0.72
N ALA A 46 -7.14 -18.48 -0.60
CA ALA A 46 -7.52 -17.47 0.40
C ALA A 46 -7.18 -17.92 1.83
N GLU A 47 -7.39 -19.20 2.15
CA GLU A 47 -7.12 -19.78 3.47
C GLU A 47 -5.61 -19.81 3.79
N GLU A 48 -4.78 -20.14 2.79
CA GLU A 48 -3.33 -20.08 2.91
C GLU A 48 -2.84 -18.64 3.09
N MET A 49 -3.44 -17.69 2.38
CA MET A 49 -3.13 -16.26 2.53
C MET A 49 -3.51 -15.73 3.91
N ASP A 50 -4.67 -16.13 4.44
CA ASP A 50 -5.11 -15.79 5.79
C ASP A 50 -4.14 -16.34 6.85
N GLY A 51 -3.60 -17.54 6.63
CA GLY A 51 -2.54 -18.11 7.47
C GLY A 51 -1.25 -17.29 7.50
N LEU A 52 -0.95 -16.55 6.42
CA LEU A 52 0.21 -15.66 6.33
C LEU A 52 -0.09 -14.23 6.81
N GLN A 53 -1.35 -13.88 7.09
CA GLN A 53 -1.77 -12.52 7.39
C GLN A 53 -0.93 -11.88 8.50
N HIS A 54 -0.69 -12.58 9.60
CA HIS A 54 0.09 -12.06 10.72
C HIS A 54 1.52 -11.69 10.33
N CYS A 55 2.15 -12.47 9.45
CA CYS A 55 3.49 -12.20 8.93
C CYS A 55 3.50 -11.01 7.98
N LEU A 56 2.46 -10.85 7.15
CA LEU A 56 2.35 -9.77 6.17
C LEU A 56 2.05 -8.41 6.83
N VAL A 57 1.06 -8.39 7.72
CA VAL A 57 0.57 -7.16 8.36
C VAL A 57 1.56 -6.64 9.40
N GLY A 58 2.24 -7.54 10.13
CA GLY A 58 3.24 -7.16 11.12
C GLY A 58 2.69 -6.22 12.19
N ALA A 59 3.31 -5.05 12.35
CA ALA A 59 2.92 -4.03 13.33
C ALA A 59 1.72 -3.16 12.90
N LEU A 60 1.24 -3.31 11.66
CA LEU A 60 0.12 -2.52 11.17
C LEU A 60 -1.20 -3.01 11.80
N PRO A 61 -2.18 -2.11 11.99
CA PRO A 61 -3.41 -2.45 12.71
C PRO A 61 -4.37 -3.34 11.91
N ASN A 62 -4.24 -3.38 10.58
CA ASN A 62 -5.11 -4.17 9.70
C ASN A 62 -4.53 -4.33 8.28
N THR A 63 -5.12 -5.25 7.52
CA THR A 63 -4.79 -5.54 6.11
C THR A 63 -5.05 -4.36 5.17
N TYR A 64 -6.02 -3.50 5.47
CA TYR A 64 -6.27 -2.27 4.72
C TYR A 64 -5.03 -1.35 4.74
N THR A 65 -4.50 -1.09 5.94
CA THR A 65 -3.33 -0.22 6.15
C THR A 65 -2.11 -0.79 5.42
N PHE A 66 -1.91 -2.11 5.54
CA PHE A 66 -0.88 -2.84 4.82
C PHE A 66 -1.02 -2.69 3.29
N SER A 67 -2.21 -2.90 2.74
CA SER A 67 -2.46 -2.79 1.29
C SER A 67 -2.13 -1.40 0.75
N LYS A 68 -2.47 -0.34 1.51
CA LYS A 68 -2.16 1.04 1.14
C LYS A 68 -0.66 1.31 1.14
N LYS A 69 0.05 0.86 2.18
CA LYS A 69 1.52 0.99 2.27
C LYS A 69 2.24 0.22 1.16
N CYS A 70 1.78 -0.98 0.81
CA CYS A 70 2.28 -1.75 -0.32
C CYS A 70 2.05 -1.02 -1.65
N ALA A 71 0.86 -0.46 -1.87
CA ALA A 71 0.54 0.27 -3.10
C ALA A 71 1.42 1.52 -3.28
N GLU A 72 1.64 2.30 -2.22
CA GLU A 72 2.54 3.46 -2.24
C GLU A 72 3.98 3.03 -2.62
N THR A 73 4.46 1.94 -2.03
CA THR A 73 5.80 1.38 -2.31
C THR A 73 5.92 0.92 -3.76
N LEU A 74 4.93 0.19 -4.27
CA LEU A 74 4.88 -0.29 -5.65
C LEU A 74 4.87 0.88 -6.65
N ILE A 75 4.11 1.94 -6.36
CA ILE A 75 4.07 3.17 -7.16
C ILE A 75 5.47 3.79 -7.25
N GLN A 76 6.15 3.93 -6.12
CA GLN A 76 7.49 4.50 -6.11
C GLN A 76 8.51 3.64 -6.87
N GLN A 77 8.42 2.32 -6.75
CA GLN A 77 9.38 1.39 -7.35
C GLN A 77 9.19 1.22 -8.86
N GLN A 78 7.95 1.04 -9.32
CA GLN A 78 7.65 0.64 -10.71
C GLN A 78 7.12 1.77 -11.59
N PHE A 79 6.46 2.76 -10.99
CA PHE A 79 5.72 3.78 -11.73
C PHE A 79 6.34 5.19 -11.58
N SER A 80 7.62 5.27 -11.18
CA SER A 80 8.37 6.51 -11.04
C SER A 80 8.52 7.32 -12.33
N THR A 81 8.34 6.69 -13.49
CA THR A 81 8.37 7.34 -14.81
C THR A 81 7.03 7.96 -15.23
N LEU A 82 5.95 7.67 -14.50
CA LEU A 82 4.62 8.21 -14.75
C LEU A 82 4.36 9.43 -13.85
N PRO A 83 3.50 10.39 -14.26
CA PRO A 83 3.11 11.53 -13.43
C PRO A 83 2.11 11.08 -12.35
N VAL A 84 2.57 10.30 -11.36
CA VAL A 84 1.75 9.76 -10.28
C VAL A 84 1.88 10.63 -9.03
N GLY A 85 0.74 11.01 -8.44
CA GLY A 85 0.66 11.60 -7.11
C GLY A 85 0.01 10.62 -6.12
N ILE A 86 0.44 10.67 -4.86
CA ILE A 86 -0.18 9.94 -3.75
C ILE A 86 -0.91 10.96 -2.88
N PHE A 87 -2.22 10.84 -2.77
CA PHE A 87 -3.03 11.68 -1.89
C PHE A 87 -3.45 10.88 -0.65
N ARG A 88 -3.12 11.40 0.54
CA ARG A 88 -3.39 10.75 1.83
C ARG A 88 -4.46 11.53 2.61
N PRO A 89 -5.76 11.23 2.43
CA PRO A 89 -6.79 11.75 3.31
C PRO A 89 -6.60 11.25 4.75
N PRO A 90 -7.08 11.99 5.77
CA PRO A 90 -6.90 11.60 7.17
C PRO A 90 -7.68 10.35 7.56
N ILE A 91 -8.95 10.26 7.15
CA ILE A 91 -9.85 9.17 7.46
C ILE A 91 -10.65 8.84 6.20
N VAL A 92 -10.80 7.54 5.92
CA VAL A 92 -11.67 7.02 4.86
C VAL A 92 -12.73 6.15 5.53
N LEU A 93 -13.99 6.58 5.48
CA LEU A 93 -15.13 5.86 6.07
C LEU A 93 -16.12 5.49 4.98
N SER A 94 -16.76 4.33 5.13
CA SER A 94 -17.99 4.03 4.39
C SER A 94 -19.11 4.92 4.90
N THR A 95 -19.92 5.45 3.99
CA THR A 95 -21.11 6.26 4.30
C THR A 95 -22.41 5.47 4.22
N TYR A 96 -22.34 4.15 3.98
CA TYR A 96 -23.49 3.25 3.84
C TYR A 96 -23.32 2.02 4.72
#